data_AF-A0A286GUB7-F1
#
_entry.id   AF-A0A286GUB7-F1
#
_cell.length_a   1.000
_cell.length_b   1.000
_cell.length_c   1.000
_cell.angle_alpha   90.00
_cell.angle_beta   90.00
_cell.angle_gamma   90.00
#
_symmetry.space_group_name_H-M   'P 1'
#
loop_
_entity.id
_entity.type
_entity.pdbx_description
1 polymer ?
#
loop_
_entity_poly.entity_id
_entity_poly.type
_entity_poly.pdbx_seq_one_letter_code
_entity_poly.pdbx_strand_id
1 'polypeptide(L)'
;MDVGIRPRSDDVARLPRQAGDVLTTATAPATAVPAPPGPRPVPPWVLGIVVVVLGAGVGALTEYLQGALDDPWAMWANSVAAWCVPAFAIGALAVRLPIAAAAGIATELLLVTAYYVTQSAQGVPHATSTAIGWALAAVVAGVVFGVAGAWWRGREPRRAVGGAALLAGVLVSEGLFRAVHFPWQGDSGVIMAGVGLVVAAVLGRSWGQRLAVVGLLVLVVPLGLLGIEGVNWLFAAW
;
A
#
# COMPACT_ATOMS: atom_id res chain seq x y z
N MET A 1 35.91 36.00 86.97
CA MET A 1 34.58 36.19 86.38
C MET A 1 34.21 34.90 85.67
N ASP A 2 32.94 34.53 85.70
CA ASP A 2 32.29 33.31 85.17
C ASP A 2 32.34 32.02 86.00
N VAL A 3 31.46 32.03 87.00
CA VAL A 3 30.39 31.04 87.28
C VAL A 3 29.80 30.53 85.94
N GLY A 4 29.52 29.25 85.66
CA GLY A 4 29.04 28.13 86.45
C GLY A 4 27.88 27.47 85.67
N ILE A 5 27.60 26.21 85.98
CA ILE A 5 26.38 25.44 85.65
C ILE A 5 26.38 24.72 84.27
N ARG A 6 26.68 23.41 84.32
CA ARG A 6 26.29 22.43 83.29
C ARG A 6 24.83 22.01 83.50
N PRO A 7 23.97 22.01 82.46
CA PRO A 7 22.71 21.29 82.50
C PRO A 7 22.87 19.81 82.13
N ARG A 8 21.98 19.04 82.72
CA ARG A 8 21.87 17.58 82.81
C ARG A 8 21.29 16.99 81.52
N SER A 9 21.55 15.70 81.37
CA SER A 9 20.88 14.76 80.47
C SER A 9 19.34 14.82 80.59
N ASP A 10 18.69 14.26 79.55
CA ASP A 10 17.32 13.73 79.54
C ASP A 10 16.24 14.69 79.02
N ASP A 11 16.06 14.70 77.68
CA ASP A 11 14.73 14.70 77.05
C ASP A 11 14.85 14.65 75.52
N VAL A 12 15.03 13.45 74.97
CA VAL A 12 14.67 13.19 73.56
C VAL A 12 13.35 12.44 73.58
N ALA A 13 12.28 13.24 73.54
CA ALA A 13 10.91 12.77 73.36
C ALA A 13 10.84 11.84 72.15
N ARG A 14 10.52 10.56 72.42
CA ARG A 14 10.15 9.59 71.38
C ARG A 14 8.82 10.01 70.79
N LEU A 15 8.85 10.60 69.61
CA LEU A 15 7.65 10.76 68.79
C LEU A 15 7.10 9.36 68.44
N PRO A 16 5.80 9.10 68.62
CA PRO A 16 5.19 7.87 68.12
C PRO A 16 5.27 7.86 66.59
N ARG A 17 5.96 6.86 66.02
CA ARG A 17 5.80 6.51 64.61
C ARG A 17 4.32 6.16 64.40
N GLN A 18 3.56 7.07 63.81
CA GLN A 18 2.30 6.72 63.16
C GLN A 18 2.65 5.75 62.03
N ALA A 19 2.42 4.46 62.29
CA ALA A 19 2.25 3.47 61.25
C ALA A 19 0.98 3.86 60.48
N GLY A 20 1.16 4.71 59.47
CA GLY A 20 0.20 4.84 58.39
C GLY A 20 0.25 3.54 57.62
N ASP A 21 -0.61 2.59 57.98
CA ASP A 21 -1.03 1.53 57.09
C ASP A 21 -1.69 2.21 55.88
N VAL A 22 -0.86 2.58 54.91
CA VAL A 22 -1.30 2.84 53.56
C VAL A 22 -1.89 1.50 53.10
N LEU A 23 -3.22 1.40 53.19
CA LEU A 23 -4.01 0.43 52.47
C LEU A 23 -3.62 0.55 51.00
N THR A 24 -2.62 -0.26 50.60
CA THR A 24 -2.34 -0.59 49.22
C THR A 24 -3.57 -1.34 48.75
N THR A 25 -4.61 -0.60 48.32
CA THR A 25 -5.69 -1.14 47.52
C THR A 25 -5.03 -1.78 46.32
N ALA A 26 -4.84 -3.10 46.39
CA ALA A 26 -4.37 -3.90 45.29
C ALA A 26 -5.39 -3.71 44.17
N THR A 27 -5.08 -2.81 43.25
CA THR A 27 -5.85 -2.60 42.02
C THR A 27 -5.88 -3.94 41.33
N ALA A 28 -7.03 -4.61 41.36
CA ALA A 28 -7.23 -5.87 40.67
C ALA A 28 -6.71 -5.69 39.24
N PRO A 29 -5.87 -6.60 38.72
CA PRO A 29 -5.29 -6.46 37.40
C PRO A 29 -6.46 -6.28 36.42
N ALA A 30 -6.53 -5.09 35.81
CA ALA A 30 -7.54 -4.78 34.82
C ALA A 30 -7.50 -5.91 33.79
N THR A 31 -8.61 -6.64 33.67
CA THR A 31 -8.76 -7.72 32.70
C THR A 31 -8.52 -7.12 31.33
N ALA A 32 -7.32 -7.35 30.79
CA ALA A 32 -6.93 -6.81 29.50
C ALA A 32 -7.94 -7.32 28.46
N VAL A 33 -8.75 -6.41 27.93
CA VAL A 33 -9.71 -6.74 26.87
C VAL A 33 -8.89 -7.34 25.71
N PRO A 34 -9.16 -8.59 25.30
CA PRO A 34 -8.39 -9.23 24.25
C PRO A 34 -8.48 -8.39 22.97
N ALA A 35 -7.33 -8.12 22.36
CA ALA A 35 -7.27 -7.34 21.14
C ALA A 35 -8.16 -7.98 20.06
N PRO A 36 -8.92 -7.20 19.27
CA PRO A 36 -9.78 -7.74 18.23
C PRO A 36 -8.98 -8.61 17.26
N PRO A 37 -9.55 -9.71 16.73
CA PRO A 37 -8.84 -10.64 15.87
C PRO A 37 -8.30 -9.97 14.60
N GLY A 38 -7.14 -10.43 14.13
CA GLY A 38 -6.52 -9.90 12.91
C GLY A 38 -7.29 -10.24 11.63
N PRO A 39 -6.98 -9.56 10.52
CA PRO A 39 -7.51 -9.93 9.22
C PRO A 39 -7.17 -11.39 8.93
N ARG A 40 -8.17 -12.19 8.58
CA ARG A 40 -7.98 -13.57 8.17
C ARG A 40 -7.78 -13.63 6.66
N PRO A 41 -6.83 -14.44 6.15
CA PRO A 41 -6.70 -14.68 4.73
C PRO A 41 -7.96 -15.41 4.21
N VAL A 42 -8.30 -15.17 2.95
CA VAL A 42 -9.35 -15.94 2.27
C VAL A 42 -8.88 -17.39 2.02
N PRO A 43 -9.81 -18.36 1.85
CA PRO A 43 -9.44 -19.72 1.50
C PRO A 43 -8.61 -19.76 0.20
N PRO A 44 -7.59 -20.63 0.08
CA PRO A 44 -6.70 -20.66 -1.09
C PRO A 44 -7.42 -20.85 -2.43
N TRP A 45 -8.50 -21.64 -2.46
CA TRP A 45 -9.28 -21.85 -3.68
C TRP A 45 -10.04 -20.60 -4.11
N VAL A 46 -10.56 -19.82 -3.16
CA VAL A 46 -11.19 -18.50 -3.46
C VAL A 46 -10.13 -17.57 -4.01
N LEU A 47 -8.96 -17.51 -3.38
CA LEU A 47 -7.86 -16.68 -3.86
C LEU A 47 -7.47 -17.04 -5.30
N GLY A 48 -7.34 -18.34 -5.60
CA GLY A 48 -7.02 -18.83 -6.94
C GLY A 48 -8.07 -18.42 -7.98
N ILE A 49 -9.36 -18.53 -7.65
CA ILE A 49 -10.44 -18.06 -8.53
C ILE A 49 -10.32 -16.56 -8.79
N VAL A 50 -10.15 -15.75 -7.74
CA VAL A 50 -10.06 -14.29 -7.88
C VAL A 50 -8.81 -13.90 -8.67
N VAL A 51 -7.68 -14.59 -8.50
CA VAL A 51 -6.46 -14.38 -9.31
C VAL A 51 -6.74 -14.62 -10.80
N VAL A 52 -7.41 -15.74 -11.14
CA VAL A 52 -7.73 -16.05 -12.54
C VAL A 52 -8.71 -15.03 -13.12
N VAL A 53 -9.78 -14.72 -12.39
CA VAL A 53 -10.82 -13.79 -12.85
C VAL A 53 -10.27 -12.37 -13.01
N LEU A 54 -9.53 -11.86 -12.03
CA LEU A 54 -8.96 -10.52 -12.11
C LEU A 54 -7.82 -10.46 -13.11
N GLY A 55 -6.88 -11.42 -13.10
CA GLY A 55 -5.77 -11.43 -14.04
C GLY A 55 -6.26 -11.53 -15.48
N ALA A 56 -6.88 -12.66 -15.85
CA ALA A 56 -7.29 -12.89 -17.23
C ALA A 56 -8.42 -11.96 -17.67
N GLY A 57 -9.39 -11.69 -16.77
CA GLY A 57 -10.53 -10.83 -17.08
C GLY A 57 -10.13 -9.38 -17.29
N VAL A 58 -9.28 -8.80 -16.43
CA VAL A 58 -8.80 -7.43 -16.62
C VAL A 58 -7.91 -7.33 -17.85
N GLY A 59 -7.02 -8.30 -18.11
CA GLY A 59 -6.16 -8.28 -19.28
C GLY A 59 -6.94 -8.25 -20.61
N ALA A 60 -7.92 -9.14 -20.76
CA ALA A 60 -8.78 -9.18 -21.94
C ALA A 60 -9.67 -7.93 -22.04
N LEU A 61 -10.21 -7.46 -20.91
CA LEU A 61 -11.04 -6.26 -20.89
C LEU A 61 -10.24 -5.00 -21.26
N THR A 62 -8.98 -4.90 -20.84
CA THR A 62 -8.10 -3.80 -21.21
C THR A 62 -7.97 -3.67 -22.72
N GLU A 63 -7.63 -4.75 -23.43
CA GLU A 63 -7.49 -4.73 -24.89
C GLU A 63 -8.80 -4.32 -25.57
N TYR A 64 -9.94 -4.82 -25.08
CA TYR A 64 -11.22 -4.44 -25.65
C TYR A 64 -11.57 -2.96 -25.40
N LEU A 65 -11.43 -2.50 -24.15
CA LEU A 65 -11.83 -1.15 -23.76
C LEU A 65 -10.90 -0.07 -24.31
N GLN A 66 -9.60 -0.32 -24.45
CA GLN A 66 -8.69 0.68 -25.01
C GLN A 66 -9.02 1.03 -26.46
N GLY A 67 -9.60 0.09 -27.22
CA GLY A 67 -10.02 0.30 -28.60
C GLY A 67 -11.48 0.77 -28.74
N ALA A 68 -12.31 0.54 -27.73
CA ALA A 68 -13.74 0.86 -27.75
C ALA A 68 -14.09 2.21 -27.10
N LEU A 69 -13.21 2.76 -26.27
CA LEU A 69 -13.42 4.01 -25.55
C LEU A 69 -12.67 5.16 -26.21
N ASP A 70 -13.17 6.37 -26.02
CA ASP A 70 -12.45 7.61 -26.34
C ASP A 70 -11.64 8.10 -25.12
N ASP A 71 -10.70 9.00 -25.34
CA ASP A 71 -10.09 9.76 -24.26
C ASP A 71 -11.17 10.57 -23.49
N PRO A 72 -11.10 10.60 -22.14
CA PRO A 72 -9.97 10.18 -21.31
C PRO A 72 -9.96 8.69 -20.92
N TRP A 73 -10.97 7.90 -21.29
CA TRP A 73 -11.18 6.56 -20.73
C TRP A 73 -10.38 5.47 -21.44
N ALA A 74 -10.07 5.65 -22.73
CA ALA A 74 -9.17 4.76 -23.47
C ALA A 74 -7.79 4.64 -22.78
N MET A 75 -7.26 5.80 -22.37
CA MET A 75 -6.05 5.97 -21.56
C MET A 75 -6.06 5.10 -20.32
N TRP A 76 -7.19 5.10 -19.61
CA TRP A 76 -7.38 4.40 -18.34
C TRP A 76 -7.49 2.90 -18.52
N ALA A 77 -8.15 2.45 -19.58
CA ALA A 77 -8.20 1.03 -19.91
C ALA A 77 -6.79 0.46 -20.05
N ASN A 78 -5.89 1.18 -20.74
CA ASN A 78 -4.50 0.80 -20.91
C ASN A 78 -3.53 1.68 -20.10
N SER A 79 -3.57 1.49 -18.78
CA SER A 79 -2.69 2.16 -17.84
C SER A 79 -1.96 1.17 -16.94
N VAL A 80 -0.65 1.39 -16.77
CA VAL A 80 0.21 0.57 -15.90
C VAL A 80 -0.26 0.67 -14.45
N ALA A 81 -0.58 1.87 -13.97
CA ALA A 81 -1.09 2.14 -12.63
C ALA A 81 -2.44 1.48 -12.40
N ALA A 82 -3.32 1.44 -13.41
CA ALA A 82 -4.59 0.73 -13.32
C ALA A 82 -4.37 -0.79 -13.18
N TRP A 83 -3.39 -1.35 -13.89
CA TRP A 83 -3.07 -2.80 -13.81
C TRP A 83 -2.56 -3.22 -12.43
N CYS A 84 -1.90 -2.31 -11.71
CA CYS A 84 -1.40 -2.55 -10.35
C CYS A 84 -2.53 -2.76 -9.31
N VAL A 85 -3.76 -2.31 -9.59
CA VAL A 85 -4.90 -2.38 -8.66
C VAL A 85 -5.31 -3.83 -8.37
N PRO A 86 -5.52 -4.72 -9.37
CA PRO A 86 -5.71 -6.15 -9.18
C PRO A 86 -4.69 -6.80 -8.25
N ALA A 87 -3.38 -6.61 -8.47
CA ALA A 87 -2.34 -7.21 -7.64
C ALA A 87 -2.41 -6.71 -6.20
N PHE A 88 -2.67 -5.42 -5.99
CA PHE A 88 -2.91 -4.86 -4.66
C PHE A 88 -4.12 -5.50 -3.96
N ALA A 89 -5.24 -5.63 -4.67
CA ALA A 89 -6.45 -6.25 -4.12
C ALA A 89 -6.20 -7.72 -3.72
N ILE A 90 -5.53 -8.50 -4.58
CA ILE A 90 -5.13 -9.88 -4.30
C ILE A 90 -4.20 -9.96 -3.09
N GLY A 91 -3.22 -9.08 -3.00
CA GLY A 91 -2.33 -8.98 -1.85
C GLY A 91 -3.08 -8.72 -0.55
N ALA A 92 -4.06 -7.81 -0.58
CA ALA A 92 -4.92 -7.51 0.55
C ALA A 92 -5.79 -8.70 0.98
N LEU A 93 -6.22 -9.56 0.05
CA LEU A 93 -6.96 -10.78 0.34
C LEU A 93 -6.05 -11.91 0.89
N ALA A 94 -4.81 -11.98 0.41
CA ALA A 94 -3.84 -13.00 0.81
C ALA A 94 -3.25 -12.75 2.21
N VAL A 95 -2.99 -11.49 2.57
CA VAL A 95 -2.44 -11.01 3.87
C VAL A 95 -1.03 -11.53 4.22
N ARG A 96 -0.69 -12.78 3.89
CA ARG A 96 0.64 -13.39 4.11
C ARG A 96 1.60 -12.99 3.00
N LEU A 97 2.72 -12.37 3.34
CA LEU A 97 3.63 -11.76 2.35
C LEU A 97 4.10 -12.70 1.22
N PRO A 98 4.56 -13.94 1.47
CA PRO A 98 4.98 -14.81 0.38
C PRO A 98 3.84 -15.19 -0.57
N ILE A 99 2.64 -15.41 -0.01
CA ILE A 99 1.44 -15.73 -0.79
C ILE A 99 0.97 -14.49 -1.57
N ALA A 100 1.00 -13.32 -0.94
CA ALA A 100 0.63 -12.05 -1.57
C ALA A 100 1.54 -11.71 -2.74
N ALA A 101 2.86 -11.89 -2.60
CA ALA A 101 3.81 -11.71 -3.69
C ALA A 101 3.58 -12.71 -4.83
N ALA A 102 3.47 -14.01 -4.52
CA ALA A 102 3.23 -15.05 -5.53
C ALA A 102 1.90 -14.86 -6.27
N ALA A 103 0.83 -14.55 -5.54
CA ALA A 103 -0.49 -14.32 -6.12
C ALA A 103 -0.55 -13.01 -6.92
N GLY A 104 0.16 -11.95 -6.48
CA GLY A 104 0.33 -10.72 -7.23
C GLY A 104 1.06 -10.95 -8.56
N ILE A 105 2.19 -11.67 -8.54
CA ILE A 105 2.92 -12.07 -9.76
C ILE A 105 1.99 -12.85 -10.71
N ALA A 106 1.28 -13.86 -10.19
CA ALA A 106 0.38 -14.66 -11.02
C ALA A 106 -0.74 -13.83 -11.65
N THR A 107 -1.28 -12.84 -10.91
CA THR A 107 -2.33 -11.94 -11.39
C THR A 107 -1.83 -11.07 -12.54
N GLU A 108 -0.68 -10.42 -12.37
CA GLU A 108 -0.10 -9.54 -13.41
C GLU A 108 0.36 -10.33 -14.64
N LEU A 109 0.95 -11.51 -14.47
CA LEU A 109 1.33 -12.35 -15.60
C LEU A 109 0.12 -12.83 -16.39
N LEU A 110 -0.97 -13.22 -15.71
CA LEU A 110 -2.23 -13.58 -16.36
C LEU A 110 -2.85 -12.37 -17.09
N LEU A 111 -2.76 -11.19 -16.50
CA LEU A 111 -3.21 -9.94 -17.12
C LEU A 111 -2.46 -9.66 -18.41
N VAL A 112 -1.13 -9.61 -18.38
CA VAL A 112 -0.30 -9.40 -19.57
C VAL A 112 -0.56 -10.48 -20.62
N THR A 113 -0.63 -11.74 -20.21
CA THR A 113 -0.88 -12.86 -21.12
C THR A 113 -2.24 -12.72 -21.81
N ALA A 114 -3.30 -12.47 -21.04
CA ALA A 114 -4.65 -12.34 -21.57
C ALA A 114 -4.81 -11.12 -22.48
N TYR A 115 -4.13 -10.01 -22.16
CA TYR A 115 -4.05 -8.83 -23.02
C TYR A 115 -3.49 -9.20 -24.41
N TYR A 116 -2.28 -9.77 -24.48
CA TYR A 116 -1.66 -10.11 -25.76
C TYR A 116 -2.37 -11.25 -26.51
N VAL A 117 -2.96 -12.22 -25.80
CA VAL A 117 -3.79 -13.26 -26.42
C VAL A 117 -5.04 -12.63 -27.06
N THR A 118 -5.68 -11.68 -26.38
CA THR A 118 -6.86 -10.98 -26.91
C THR A 118 -6.47 -10.14 -28.13
N GLN A 119 -5.35 -9.41 -28.04
CA GLN A 119 -4.79 -8.63 -29.13
C GLN A 119 -4.48 -9.49 -30.37
N SER A 120 -3.87 -10.67 -30.15
CA SER A 120 -3.62 -11.67 -31.20
C SER A 120 -4.92 -12.17 -31.84
N ALA A 121 -5.94 -12.47 -31.03
CA ALA A 121 -7.23 -12.95 -31.51
C ALA A 121 -7.98 -11.89 -32.35
N GLN A 122 -7.72 -10.61 -32.11
CA GLN A 122 -8.23 -9.49 -32.90
C GLN A 122 -7.38 -9.19 -34.15
N GLY A 123 -6.27 -9.89 -34.34
CA GLY A 123 -5.36 -9.67 -35.46
C GLY A 123 -4.52 -8.39 -35.35
N VAL A 124 -4.40 -7.82 -34.15
CA VAL A 124 -3.62 -6.61 -33.91
C VAL A 124 -2.13 -6.95 -33.79
N PRO A 125 -1.26 -6.38 -34.65
CA PRO A 125 0.17 -6.67 -34.62
C PRO A 125 0.84 -6.20 -33.33
N HIS A 126 1.76 -7.01 -32.81
CA HIS A 126 2.59 -6.67 -31.65
C HIS A 126 3.93 -7.40 -31.70
N ALA A 127 4.95 -6.81 -31.07
CA ALA A 127 6.27 -7.41 -30.98
C ALA A 127 6.38 -8.35 -29.78
N THR A 128 6.94 -9.55 -29.98
CA THR A 128 7.21 -10.51 -28.90
C THR A 128 8.17 -9.91 -27.85
N SER A 129 9.13 -9.09 -28.25
CA SER A 129 10.04 -8.38 -27.33
C SER A 129 9.28 -7.48 -26.36
N THR A 130 8.28 -6.74 -26.86
CA THR A 130 7.42 -5.89 -26.03
C THR A 130 6.61 -6.73 -25.03
N ALA A 131 6.03 -7.86 -25.48
CA ALA A 131 5.31 -8.76 -24.59
C ALA A 131 6.21 -9.34 -23.47
N ILE A 132 7.46 -9.71 -23.80
CA ILE A 132 8.45 -10.15 -22.82
C ILE A 132 8.80 -9.04 -21.82
N GLY A 133 9.02 -7.81 -22.31
CA GLY A 133 9.30 -6.65 -21.46
C GLY A 133 8.18 -6.40 -20.45
N TRP A 134 6.93 -6.47 -20.89
CA TRP A 134 5.77 -6.34 -20.01
C TRP A 134 5.60 -7.51 -19.05
N ALA A 135 5.92 -8.75 -19.46
CA ALA A 135 5.91 -9.89 -18.55
C ALA A 135 6.95 -9.76 -17.43
N LEU A 136 8.13 -9.20 -17.72
CA LEU A 136 9.14 -8.90 -16.70
C LEU A 136 8.67 -7.78 -15.75
N ALA A 137 8.08 -6.71 -16.30
CA ALA A 137 7.48 -5.64 -15.50
C ALA A 137 6.34 -6.17 -14.60
N ALA A 138 5.52 -7.10 -15.10
CA ALA A 138 4.45 -7.76 -14.36
C ALA A 138 4.96 -8.54 -13.13
N VAL A 139 6.13 -9.18 -13.21
CA VAL A 139 6.74 -9.83 -12.03
C VAL A 139 7.07 -8.78 -10.97
N VAL A 140 7.71 -7.68 -11.36
CA VAL A 140 8.09 -6.60 -10.44
C VAL A 140 6.85 -5.95 -9.82
N ALA A 141 5.88 -5.56 -10.64
CA ALA A 141 4.62 -4.98 -10.21
C ALA A 141 3.85 -5.92 -9.28
N GLY A 142 3.75 -7.20 -9.65
CA GLY A 142 3.05 -8.22 -8.87
C GLY A 142 3.64 -8.40 -7.47
N VAL A 143 4.98 -8.38 -7.34
CA VAL A 143 5.64 -8.40 -6.02
C VAL A 143 5.33 -7.12 -5.25
N VAL A 144 5.60 -5.95 -5.85
CA VAL A 144 5.47 -4.66 -5.17
C VAL A 144 4.04 -4.42 -4.70
N PHE A 145 3.06 -4.55 -5.60
CA PHE A 145 1.66 -4.24 -5.30
C PHE A 145 0.97 -5.37 -4.52
N GLY A 146 1.32 -6.63 -4.76
CA GLY A 146 0.88 -7.74 -3.91
C GLY A 146 1.33 -7.56 -2.46
N VAL A 147 2.59 -7.24 -2.23
CA VAL A 147 3.10 -6.94 -0.88
C VAL A 147 2.46 -5.67 -0.31
N ALA A 148 2.32 -4.61 -1.10
CA ALA A 148 1.67 -3.37 -0.68
C ALA A 148 0.23 -3.60 -0.21
N GLY A 149 -0.54 -4.43 -0.91
CA GLY A 149 -1.90 -4.83 -0.51
C GLY A 149 -1.93 -5.57 0.81
N ALA A 150 -1.02 -6.53 1.00
CA ALA A 150 -0.90 -7.28 2.24
C ALA A 150 -0.48 -6.39 3.43
N TRP A 151 0.44 -5.45 3.20
CA TRP A 151 0.83 -4.42 4.17
C TRP A 151 -0.34 -3.52 4.54
N TRP A 152 -1.07 -3.02 3.54
CA TRP A 152 -2.25 -2.20 3.74
C TRP A 152 -3.27 -2.92 4.62
N ARG A 153 -3.59 -4.18 4.32
CA ARG A 153 -4.56 -4.97 5.10
C ARG A 153 -4.06 -5.34 6.50
N GLY A 154 -2.75 -5.46 6.68
CA GLY A 154 -2.12 -5.88 7.94
C GLY A 154 -2.39 -4.96 9.14
N ARG A 155 -1.94 -5.41 10.32
CA ARG A 155 -2.16 -4.70 11.60
C ARG A 155 -1.15 -3.58 11.87
N GLU A 156 0.01 -3.62 11.22
CA GLU A 156 1.09 -2.67 11.48
C GLU A 156 0.81 -1.33 10.79
N PRO A 157 0.57 -0.23 11.53
CA PRO A 157 0.13 1.04 10.95
C PRO A 157 1.12 1.63 9.93
N ARG A 158 2.42 1.50 10.18
CA ARG A 158 3.47 2.02 9.29
C ARG A 158 3.48 1.31 7.95
N ARG A 159 3.40 -0.03 7.96
CA ARG A 159 3.26 -0.82 6.73
C ARG A 159 1.97 -0.48 6.01
N ALA A 160 0.87 -0.29 6.74
CA ALA A 160 -0.40 0.03 6.11
C ALA A 160 -0.37 1.37 5.36
N VAL A 161 0.28 2.38 5.95
CA VAL A 161 0.55 3.67 5.31
C VAL A 161 1.43 3.51 4.07
N GLY A 162 2.51 2.73 4.16
CA GLY A 162 3.40 2.46 3.03
C GLY A 162 2.69 1.76 1.87
N GLY A 163 1.87 0.75 2.15
CA GLY A 163 1.08 0.04 1.14
C GLY A 163 0.10 0.96 0.40
N ALA A 164 -0.64 1.79 1.15
CA ALA A 164 -1.54 2.78 0.56
C ALA A 164 -0.80 3.84 -0.27
N ALA A 165 0.36 4.31 0.21
CA ALA A 165 1.17 5.30 -0.49
C ALA A 165 1.74 4.76 -1.80
N LEU A 166 2.10 3.47 -1.88
CA LEU A 166 2.55 2.84 -3.12
C LEU A 166 1.45 2.83 -4.20
N LEU A 167 0.23 2.40 -3.86
CA LEU A 167 -0.88 2.37 -4.82
C LEU A 167 -1.32 3.78 -5.24
N ALA A 168 -1.48 4.69 -4.28
CA ALA A 168 -1.81 6.08 -4.59
C ALA A 168 -0.69 6.75 -5.41
N GLY A 169 0.55 6.51 -5.04
CA GLY A 169 1.72 7.09 -5.68
C GLY A 169 1.88 6.68 -7.13
N VAL A 170 1.67 5.41 -7.49
CA VAL A 170 1.77 4.97 -8.90
C VAL A 170 0.71 5.65 -9.78
N LEU A 171 -0.52 5.82 -9.28
CA LEU A 171 -1.58 6.56 -9.98
C LEU A 171 -1.21 8.04 -10.15
N VAL A 172 -0.68 8.68 -9.09
CA VAL A 172 -0.25 10.08 -9.17
C VAL A 172 0.93 10.24 -10.12
N SER A 173 1.94 9.38 -10.05
CA SER A 173 3.12 9.43 -10.92
C SER A 173 2.75 9.28 -12.39
N GLU A 174 1.97 8.26 -12.75
CA GLU A 174 1.57 8.06 -14.15
C GLU A 174 0.63 9.17 -14.62
N GLY A 175 -0.32 9.58 -13.78
CA GLY A 175 -1.23 10.69 -14.10
C GLY A 175 -0.48 12.00 -14.39
N LEU A 176 0.47 12.37 -13.53
CA LEU A 176 1.30 13.56 -13.74
C LEU A 176 2.21 13.43 -14.96
N PHE A 177 2.84 12.26 -15.15
CA PHE A 177 3.67 12.02 -16.32
C PHE A 177 2.87 12.22 -17.60
N ARG A 178 1.68 11.61 -17.69
CA ARG A 178 0.82 11.71 -18.87
C ARG A 178 0.28 13.12 -19.08
N ALA A 179 -0.13 13.80 -18.01
CA ALA A 179 -0.62 15.17 -18.08
C ALA A 179 0.42 16.15 -18.66
N VAL A 180 1.70 15.89 -18.44
CA VAL A 180 2.81 16.75 -18.89
C VAL A 180 3.33 16.33 -20.27
N HIS A 181 3.49 15.04 -20.53
CA HIS A 181 4.22 14.54 -21.70
C HIS A 181 3.32 14.21 -22.90
N PHE A 182 2.01 14.02 -22.69
CA PHE A 182 1.07 13.69 -23.76
C PHE A 182 -0.05 14.75 -23.82
N PRO A 183 0.07 15.77 -24.70
CA PRO A 183 -0.91 16.85 -24.78
C PRO A 183 -2.35 16.38 -25.03
N TRP A 184 -2.54 15.26 -25.73
CA TRP A 184 -3.86 14.67 -25.98
C TRP A 184 -4.42 13.84 -24.80
N GLN A 185 -3.60 13.54 -23.79
CA GLN A 185 -4.01 12.82 -22.57
C GLN A 185 -3.95 13.72 -21.33
N GLY A 186 -3.86 15.04 -21.50
CA GLY A 186 -3.77 16.02 -20.41
C GLY A 186 -4.82 15.80 -19.33
N ASP A 187 -6.09 15.84 -19.75
CA ASP A 187 -7.24 15.65 -18.87
C ASP A 187 -7.26 14.26 -18.23
N SER A 188 -6.96 13.21 -19.00
CA SER A 188 -6.87 11.83 -18.52
C SER A 188 -5.85 11.68 -17.39
N GLY A 189 -4.68 12.30 -17.55
CA GLY A 189 -3.60 12.31 -16.59
C GLY A 189 -3.96 13.08 -15.31
N VAL A 190 -4.59 14.25 -15.44
CA VAL A 190 -5.08 15.03 -14.29
C VAL A 190 -6.13 14.25 -13.50
N ILE A 191 -7.07 13.60 -14.18
CA ILE A 191 -8.10 12.76 -13.54
C ILE A 191 -7.43 11.61 -12.79
N MET A 192 -6.43 10.95 -13.39
CA MET A 192 -5.69 9.84 -12.75
C MET A 192 -4.92 10.27 -11.51
N ALA A 193 -4.24 11.41 -11.58
CA ALA A 193 -3.57 11.98 -10.42
C ALA A 193 -4.58 12.32 -9.31
N GLY A 194 -5.72 12.92 -9.68
CA GLY A 194 -6.82 13.18 -8.75
C GLY A 194 -7.35 11.92 -8.07
N VAL A 195 -7.56 10.84 -8.82
CA VAL A 195 -7.98 9.54 -8.26
C VAL A 195 -6.90 8.96 -7.35
N GLY A 196 -5.62 9.08 -7.68
CA GLY A 196 -4.53 8.69 -6.79
C GLY A 196 -4.58 9.41 -5.44
N LEU A 197 -4.89 10.71 -5.43
CA LEU A 197 -5.09 11.48 -4.19
C LEU A 197 -6.34 11.04 -3.42
N VAL A 198 -7.42 10.71 -4.11
CA VAL A 198 -8.62 10.14 -3.48
C VAL A 198 -8.30 8.78 -2.85
N VAL A 199 -7.55 7.91 -3.55
CA VAL A 199 -7.08 6.62 -3.03
C VAL A 199 -6.22 6.83 -1.78
N ALA A 200 -5.31 7.81 -1.78
CA ALA A 200 -4.51 8.17 -0.60
C ALA A 200 -5.39 8.55 0.61
N ALA A 201 -6.45 9.32 0.37
CA ALA A 201 -7.37 9.75 1.42
C ALA A 201 -8.28 8.61 1.93
N VAL A 202 -8.76 7.75 1.03
CA VAL A 202 -9.71 6.66 1.35
C VAL A 202 -9.02 5.49 2.05
N LEU A 203 -7.79 5.15 1.67
CA LEU A 203 -7.09 3.98 2.23
C LEU A 203 -6.54 4.22 3.65
N GLY A 204 -6.46 5.48 4.11
CA GLY A 204 -6.08 5.83 5.47
C GLY A 204 -7.22 5.63 6.47
N ARG A 205 -6.98 4.84 7.54
CA ARG A 205 -8.01 4.49 8.54
C ARG A 205 -8.26 5.57 9.60
N SER A 206 -7.35 6.53 9.71
CA SER A 206 -7.44 7.68 10.60
C SER A 206 -6.87 8.93 9.92
N TRP A 207 -7.21 10.11 10.41
CA TRP A 207 -6.67 11.37 9.89
C TRP A 207 -5.14 11.42 9.90
N GLY A 208 -4.50 10.94 10.96
CA GLY A 208 -3.04 10.85 11.03
C GLY A 208 -2.45 9.92 9.96
N GLN A 209 -3.11 8.78 9.67
CA GLN A 209 -2.68 7.90 8.58
C GLN A 209 -2.89 8.55 7.21
N ARG A 210 -4.01 9.23 6.99
CA ARG A 210 -4.28 9.93 5.72
C ARG A 210 -3.21 10.98 5.42
N LEU A 211 -2.86 11.80 6.41
CA LEU A 211 -1.79 12.78 6.30
C LEU A 211 -0.42 12.12 6.07
N ALA A 212 -0.15 10.99 6.72
CA ALA A 212 1.09 10.25 6.51
C ALA A 212 1.18 9.64 5.11
N VAL A 213 0.07 9.12 4.56
CA VAL A 213 0.02 8.61 3.17
C VAL A 213 0.30 9.74 2.19
N VAL A 214 -0.39 10.89 2.34
CA VAL A 214 -0.16 12.07 1.50
C VAL A 214 1.28 12.58 1.63
N GLY A 215 1.82 12.64 2.85
CA GLY A 215 3.21 13.03 3.09
C GLY A 215 4.23 12.11 2.41
N LEU A 216 3.96 10.79 2.39
CA LEU A 216 4.82 9.84 1.69
C LEU A 216 4.76 9.98 0.16
N LEU A 217 3.72 10.58 -0.41
CA LEU A 217 3.67 10.83 -1.87
C LEU A 217 4.83 11.72 -2.33
N VAL A 218 5.35 12.59 -1.47
CA VAL A 218 6.54 13.42 -1.77
C VAL A 218 7.77 12.55 -2.11
N LEU A 219 7.83 11.32 -1.59
CA LEU A 219 8.91 10.37 -1.91
C LEU A 219 8.49 9.39 -3.00
N VAL A 220 7.28 8.82 -2.91
CA VAL A 220 6.83 7.78 -3.84
C VAL A 220 6.66 8.35 -5.26
N VAL A 221 6.13 9.57 -5.40
CA VAL A 221 5.83 10.14 -6.72
C VAL A 221 7.10 10.36 -7.54
N PRO A 222 8.16 11.02 -7.02
CA PRO A 222 9.42 11.15 -7.75
C PRO A 222 10.07 9.81 -8.09
N LEU A 223 10.01 8.82 -7.19
CA LEU A 223 10.52 7.48 -7.48
C LEU A 223 9.74 6.79 -8.62
N GLY A 224 8.42 6.95 -8.65
CA GLY A 224 7.59 6.46 -9.75
C GLY A 224 7.93 7.13 -11.08
N LEU A 225 8.14 8.46 -11.08
CA LEU A 225 8.56 9.20 -12.28
C LEU A 225 9.95 8.73 -12.77
N LEU A 226 10.91 8.55 -11.87
CA LEU A 226 12.23 7.98 -12.21
C LEU A 226 12.11 6.56 -12.78
N GLY A 227 11.18 5.75 -12.24
CA GLY A 227 10.88 4.43 -12.78
C GLY A 227 10.37 4.48 -14.21
N ILE A 228 9.46 5.42 -14.52
CA ILE A 228 8.95 5.65 -15.89
C ILE A 228 10.10 5.99 -16.84
N GLU A 229 10.99 6.90 -16.46
CA GLU A 229 12.16 7.25 -17.28
C GLU A 229 13.10 6.06 -17.50
N GLY A 230 13.35 5.27 -16.47
CA GLY A 230 14.17 4.06 -16.58
C GLY A 230 13.57 3.02 -17.52
N VAL A 231 12.24 2.82 -17.47
CA VAL A 231 11.53 1.93 -18.39
C VAL A 231 11.60 2.48 -19.82
N ASN A 232 11.33 3.77 -20.03
CA ASN A 232 11.42 4.40 -21.35
C ASN A 232 12.81 4.24 -21.96
N TRP A 233 13.86 4.46 -21.17
CA TRP A 233 15.25 4.26 -21.61
C TRP A 233 15.52 2.81 -22.00
N LEU A 234 15.04 1.85 -21.19
CA LEU A 234 15.19 0.43 -21.49
C LEU A 234 14.51 0.08 -22.82
N PHE A 235 13.25 0.48 -23.02
CA PHE A 235 12.51 0.20 -24.27
C PHE A 235 13.11 0.90 -25.49
N ALA A 236 13.74 2.06 -25.34
CA ALA A 236 14.42 2.75 -26.43
C ALA A 236 15.75 2.10 -26.84
N ALA A 237 16.32 1.24 -25.99
CA ALA A 237 17.58 0.54 -26.26
C ALA A 237 17.42 -0.76 -27.06
N TRP A 238 16.19 -1.19 -27.34
CA TRP A 238 15.83 -2.40 -28.09
C TRP A 238 14.98 -2.05 -29.32
#